data_AF-A0A7S0LYK0-F1
#
_entry.id   AF-A0A7S0LYK0-F1
#
_cell.length_a   1.000
_cell.length_b   1.000
_cell.length_c   1.000
_cell.angle_alpha   90.00
_cell.angle_beta   90.00
_cell.angle_gamma   90.00
#
_symmetry.space_group_name_H-M   'P 1'
#
loop_
_entity.id
_entity.type
_entity.pdbx_description
1 polymer ?
#
loop_
_entity_poly.entity_id
_entity_poly.type
_entity_poly.pdbx_seq_one_letter_code
_entity_poly.pdbx_strand_id
1 'polypeptide(L)'
;MMHRRSLGLGCLCLCWMTAAVKTRAVDVDPDVEFLLRDGNKDGKVTREEFKRGKPAEATDEAFACLDTDMNGYVTKEERDALRTRFWKSRLSKLNAEEVLEWVAYDKCVPTNMKKYLPKLKAANLNGLALWEIGVKNPSLLRTEMKIDLANVRRTLVQAICREIEGLGCLGPPVSTDLVQLGAGGNGGG
;
A
#
# COMPACT_ATOMS: atom_id res chain seq x y z
N MET A 1 1.17 17.83 -68.48
CA MET A 1 2.37 17.88 -67.62
C MET A 1 2.23 19.09 -66.71
N MET A 2 1.92 18.85 -65.43
CA MET A 2 1.65 19.86 -64.42
C MET A 2 2.95 20.50 -63.96
N HIS A 3 3.03 21.84 -63.98
CA HIS A 3 3.96 22.63 -63.18
C HIS A 3 3.17 23.82 -62.60
N ARG A 4 2.83 23.74 -61.31
CA ARG A 4 2.47 24.90 -60.51
C ARG A 4 3.37 24.92 -59.27
N ARG A 5 4.26 25.90 -59.27
CA ARG A 5 5.11 26.27 -58.14
C ARG A 5 4.31 27.14 -57.16
N SER A 6 4.61 26.91 -55.89
CA SER A 6 4.74 27.92 -54.82
C SER A 6 3.55 28.83 -54.51
N LEU A 7 2.90 28.55 -53.38
CA LEU A 7 2.37 29.55 -52.45
C LEU A 7 2.72 29.08 -51.04
N GLY A 8 3.89 29.48 -50.57
CA GLY A 8 4.17 29.56 -49.15
C GLY A 8 3.62 30.87 -48.61
N LEU A 9 2.79 30.80 -47.58
CA LEU A 9 2.73 31.68 -46.41
C LEU A 9 1.47 31.28 -45.61
N GLY A 10 1.64 30.27 -44.76
CA GLY A 10 0.64 29.86 -43.79
C GLY A 10 1.25 29.95 -42.40
N CYS A 11 1.13 31.13 -41.80
CA CYS A 11 1.30 31.35 -40.38
C CYS A 11 0.45 30.32 -39.62
N LEU A 12 1.08 29.46 -38.83
CA LEU A 12 0.44 28.76 -37.71
C LEU A 12 1.50 28.46 -36.68
N CYS A 13 1.75 29.50 -35.89
CA CYS A 13 2.28 29.39 -34.54
C CYS A 13 1.29 28.54 -33.72
N LEU A 14 1.58 27.25 -33.56
CA LEU A 14 0.96 26.41 -32.55
C LEU A 14 2.08 25.67 -31.83
N CYS A 15 2.64 26.40 -30.86
CA CYS A 15 3.43 25.84 -29.78
C CYS A 15 2.54 24.83 -29.04
N TRP A 16 2.63 23.55 -29.39
CA TRP A 16 2.10 22.47 -28.57
C TRP A 16 2.99 22.34 -27.33
N MET A 17 2.77 23.23 -26.37
CA MET A 17 3.13 22.98 -24.98
C MET A 17 2.12 21.97 -24.43
N THR A 18 2.45 20.69 -24.51
CA THR A 18 1.83 19.66 -23.69
C THR A 18 2.27 19.88 -22.24
N ALA A 19 1.56 20.78 -21.55
CA ALA A 19 1.64 20.91 -20.10
C ALA A 19 1.05 19.63 -19.48
N ALA A 20 1.92 18.69 -19.15
CA ALA A 20 1.57 17.59 -18.26
C ALA A 20 1.27 18.17 -16.87
N VAL A 21 -0.01 18.41 -16.58
CA VAL A 21 -0.47 18.62 -15.20
C VAL A 21 -0.22 17.32 -14.46
N LYS A 22 0.92 17.29 -13.76
CA LYS A 22 1.21 16.28 -12.75
C LYS A 22 0.29 16.59 -11.58
N THR A 23 -0.83 15.87 -11.48
CA THR A 23 -1.63 15.85 -10.26
C THR A 23 -0.71 15.38 -9.13
N ARG A 24 -0.23 16.33 -8.32
CA ARG A 24 0.34 16.01 -7.02
C ARG A 24 -0.77 15.37 -6.23
N ALA A 25 -0.52 14.20 -5.65
CA ALA A 25 -1.36 13.67 -4.58
C ALA A 25 -1.50 14.80 -3.56
N VAL A 26 -2.71 15.35 -3.42
CA VAL A 26 -3.01 16.22 -2.30
C VAL A 26 -2.87 15.29 -1.10
N ASP A 27 -1.92 15.57 -0.22
CA ASP A 27 -1.86 14.95 1.10
C ASP A 27 -3.14 15.38 1.82
N VAL A 28 -4.21 14.60 1.62
CA VAL A 28 -5.50 14.82 2.29
C VAL A 28 -5.21 14.69 3.77
N ASP A 29 -5.56 15.72 4.54
CA ASP A 29 -5.39 15.71 5.98
C ASP A 29 -6.06 14.42 6.53
N PRO A 30 -5.33 13.58 7.27
CA PRO A 30 -5.86 12.32 7.80
C PRO A 30 -7.14 12.52 8.63
N ASP A 31 -7.34 13.70 9.21
CA ASP A 31 -8.55 14.05 9.95
C ASP A 31 -9.75 14.28 9.02
N VAL A 32 -9.54 14.80 7.80
CA VAL A 32 -10.62 14.92 6.80
C VAL A 32 -11.11 13.54 6.36
N GLU A 33 -10.20 12.59 6.14
CA GLU A 33 -10.60 11.23 5.75
C GLU A 33 -11.35 10.50 6.88
N PHE A 34 -10.96 10.70 8.12
CA PHE A 34 -11.66 10.16 9.29
C PHE A 34 -13.06 10.74 9.42
N LEU A 35 -13.21 12.06 9.28
CA LEU A 35 -14.52 12.74 9.30
C LEU A 35 -15.44 12.31 8.15
N LEU A 36 -14.88 11.87 7.01
CA LEU A 36 -15.68 11.30 5.92
C LEU A 36 -16.22 9.90 6.27
N ARG A 37 -15.52 9.16 7.14
CA ARG A 37 -15.94 7.81 7.58
C ARG A 37 -16.84 7.85 8.80
N ASP A 38 -16.56 8.73 9.75
CA ASP A 38 -17.37 9.02 10.94
C ASP A 38 -18.66 9.74 10.51
N GLY A 39 -19.68 8.95 10.17
CA GLY A 39 -20.91 9.43 9.53
C GLY A 39 -21.82 10.14 10.52
N ASN A 40 -21.84 9.68 11.76
CA ASN A 40 -22.59 10.28 12.85
C ASN A 40 -21.82 11.39 13.60
N LYS A 41 -20.52 11.56 13.31
CA LYS A 41 -19.61 12.55 13.91
C LYS A 41 -19.45 12.38 15.41
N ASP A 42 -19.44 11.14 15.88
CA ASP A 42 -19.29 10.83 17.31
C ASP A 42 -17.82 10.71 17.75
N GLY A 43 -16.87 10.91 16.83
CA GLY A 43 -15.44 10.84 17.08
C GLY A 43 -14.88 9.41 16.99
N LYS A 44 -15.69 8.45 16.56
CA LYS A 44 -15.33 7.04 16.37
C LYS A 44 -15.86 6.56 15.02
N VAL A 45 -15.28 5.49 14.50
CA VAL A 45 -15.75 4.84 13.27
C VAL A 45 -16.18 3.43 13.60
N THR A 46 -17.46 3.13 13.40
CA THR A 46 -18.01 1.77 13.51
C THR A 46 -17.58 0.89 12.34
N ARG A 47 -17.74 -0.43 12.49
CA ARG A 47 -17.49 -1.39 11.40
C ARG A 47 -18.37 -1.10 10.18
N GLU A 48 -19.62 -0.74 10.40
CA GLU A 48 -20.61 -0.40 9.36
C GLU A 48 -20.20 0.86 8.60
N GLU A 49 -19.76 1.89 9.32
CA GLU A 49 -19.25 3.13 8.75
C GLU A 49 -17.97 2.93 7.96
N PHE A 50 -17.07 2.07 8.44
CA PHE A 50 -15.84 1.72 7.74
C PHE A 50 -16.10 0.97 6.42
N LYS A 51 -17.14 0.13 6.40
CA LYS A 51 -17.56 -0.66 5.22
C LYS A 51 -18.40 0.12 4.21
N ARG A 52 -18.95 1.26 4.60
CA ARG A 52 -19.91 2.01 3.79
C ARG A 52 -19.34 2.30 2.38
N GLY A 53 -19.95 1.68 1.37
CA GLY A 53 -19.55 1.80 -0.04
C GLY A 53 -18.35 0.94 -0.48
N LYS A 54 -17.92 -0.05 0.32
CA LYS A 54 -16.72 -0.87 0.08
C LYS A 54 -17.01 -2.39 0.23
N PRO A 55 -16.27 -3.27 -0.48
CA PRO A 55 -16.39 -4.72 -0.31
C PRO A 55 -15.95 -5.16 1.09
N ALA A 56 -16.80 -5.95 1.76
CA ALA A 56 -16.75 -6.18 3.20
C ALA A 56 -15.51 -6.95 3.68
N GLU A 57 -14.94 -7.84 2.87
CA GLU A 57 -13.96 -8.80 3.38
C GLU A 57 -12.65 -8.11 3.77
N ALA A 58 -11.94 -7.52 2.81
CA ALA A 58 -10.67 -6.83 3.08
C ALA A 58 -10.83 -5.60 4.00
N THR A 59 -12.03 -5.02 4.06
CA THR A 59 -12.35 -3.96 5.03
C THR A 59 -12.48 -4.48 6.45
N ASP A 60 -12.95 -5.71 6.66
CA ASP A 60 -13.05 -6.29 8.01
C ASP A 60 -11.66 -6.49 8.62
N GLU A 61 -10.69 -6.92 7.83
CA GLU A 61 -9.33 -7.12 8.34
C GLU A 61 -8.59 -5.80 8.56
N ALA A 62 -8.79 -4.82 7.68
CA ALA A 62 -8.26 -3.47 7.89
C ALA A 62 -8.91 -2.80 9.12
N PHE A 63 -10.20 -3.05 9.37
CA PHE A 63 -10.88 -2.58 10.58
C PHE A 63 -10.30 -3.23 11.83
N ALA A 64 -10.19 -4.57 11.86
CA ALA A 64 -9.62 -5.29 13.00
C ALA A 64 -8.15 -4.91 13.28
N CYS A 65 -7.42 -4.46 12.26
CA CYS A 65 -6.08 -3.94 12.38
C CYS A 65 -6.02 -2.54 13.01
N LEU A 66 -7.09 -1.74 12.85
CA LEU A 66 -7.22 -0.40 13.42
C LEU A 66 -7.82 -0.46 14.84
N ASP A 67 -8.83 -1.29 15.07
CA ASP A 67 -9.53 -1.53 16.35
C ASP A 67 -8.66 -2.41 17.25
N THR A 68 -7.66 -1.79 17.89
CA THR A 68 -6.60 -2.52 18.62
C THR A 68 -7.13 -3.08 19.95
N ASP A 69 -8.09 -2.39 20.57
CA ASP A 69 -8.70 -2.83 21.84
C ASP A 69 -9.91 -3.77 21.63
N MET A 70 -10.29 -4.02 20.37
CA MET A 70 -11.38 -4.91 19.96
C MET A 70 -12.74 -4.48 20.54
N ASN A 71 -12.94 -3.19 20.76
CA ASN A 71 -14.19 -2.66 21.30
C ASN A 71 -15.28 -2.49 20.23
N GLY A 72 -14.96 -2.72 18.95
CA GLY A 72 -15.88 -2.59 17.82
C GLY A 72 -15.92 -1.20 17.18
N TYR A 73 -15.03 -0.29 17.60
CA TYR A 73 -14.92 1.08 17.13
C TYR A 73 -13.45 1.43 16.88
N VAL A 74 -13.19 2.22 15.83
CA VAL A 74 -11.86 2.80 15.59
C VAL A 74 -11.89 4.26 16.02
N THR A 75 -11.12 4.59 17.04
CA THR A 75 -10.90 5.97 17.49
C THR A 75 -9.80 6.67 16.68
N LYS A 76 -9.72 7.99 16.79
CA LYS A 76 -8.63 8.78 16.21
C LYS A 76 -7.28 8.34 16.79
N GLU A 77 -7.24 8.09 18.10
CA GLU A 77 -6.06 7.70 18.85
C GLU A 77 -5.53 6.34 18.38
N GLU A 78 -6.40 5.36 18.18
CA GLU A 78 -6.00 4.03 17.68
C GLU A 78 -5.45 4.10 16.25
N ARG A 79 -6.15 4.84 15.38
CA ARG A 79 -5.67 5.11 14.01
C ARG A 79 -4.29 5.76 14.03
N ASP A 80 -4.10 6.79 14.85
CA ASP A 80 -2.84 7.51 14.96
C ASP A 80 -1.73 6.64 15.56
N ALA A 81 -2.05 5.80 16.54
CA ALA A 81 -1.13 4.83 17.11
C ALA A 81 -0.67 3.80 16.07
N LEU A 82 -1.61 3.22 15.30
CA LEU A 82 -1.27 2.28 14.22
C LEU A 82 -0.42 2.96 13.14
N ARG A 83 -0.76 4.20 12.77
CA ARG A 83 0.04 5.02 11.86
C ARG A 83 1.45 5.19 12.42
N THR A 84 1.62 5.59 13.67
CA THR A 84 2.94 5.70 14.29
C THR A 84 3.71 4.37 14.24
N ARG A 85 3.05 3.22 14.46
CA ARG A 85 3.68 1.90 14.34
C ARG A 85 4.14 1.61 12.91
N PHE A 86 3.30 1.86 11.91
CA PHE A 86 3.66 1.65 10.51
C PHE A 86 4.89 2.47 10.13
N TRP A 87 4.93 3.76 10.45
CA TRP A 87 6.06 4.63 10.08
C TRP A 87 7.38 4.16 10.73
N LYS A 88 7.32 3.52 11.91
CA LYS A 88 8.48 2.91 12.57
C LYS A 88 8.89 1.55 11.99
N SER A 89 7.94 0.81 11.39
CA SER A 89 8.15 -0.54 10.86
C SER A 89 9.15 -0.60 9.70
N ARG A 90 9.62 -1.80 9.36
CA ARG A 90 10.38 -2.05 8.11
C ARG A 90 9.50 -1.89 6.87
N LEU A 91 8.21 -2.18 6.99
CA LEU A 91 7.28 -2.13 5.88
C LEU A 91 7.22 -0.74 5.23
N SER A 92 7.21 0.34 6.02
CA SER A 92 7.18 1.72 5.51
C SER A 92 8.42 2.13 4.71
N LYS A 93 9.54 1.42 4.92
CA LYS A 93 10.84 1.70 4.32
C LYS A 93 11.08 0.91 3.03
N LEU A 94 10.23 -0.07 2.72
CA LEU A 94 10.41 -0.90 1.54
C LEU A 94 10.25 -0.09 0.26
N ASN A 95 11.20 -0.26 -0.65
CA ASN A 95 11.06 0.17 -2.03
C ASN A 95 10.17 -0.81 -2.84
N ALA A 96 9.96 -0.52 -4.13
CA ALA A 96 9.05 -1.32 -4.94
C ALA A 96 9.51 -2.75 -5.20
N GLU A 97 10.82 -2.99 -5.30
CA GLU A 97 11.38 -4.33 -5.49
C GLU A 97 11.27 -5.15 -4.20
N GLU A 98 11.65 -4.56 -3.06
CA GLU A 98 11.53 -5.21 -1.75
C GLU A 98 10.07 -5.57 -1.41
N VAL A 99 9.11 -4.74 -1.81
CA VAL A 99 7.67 -5.07 -1.69
C VAL A 99 7.33 -6.30 -2.52
N LEU A 100 7.80 -6.41 -3.76
CA LEU A 100 7.53 -7.57 -4.60
C LEU A 100 8.11 -8.85 -4.01
N GLU A 101 9.32 -8.79 -3.47
CA GLU A 101 9.95 -9.91 -2.77
C GLU A 101 9.14 -10.32 -1.54
N TRP A 102 8.76 -9.36 -0.70
CA TRP A 102 7.96 -9.62 0.49
C TRP A 102 6.60 -10.24 0.14
N VAL A 103 5.89 -9.68 -0.84
CA VAL A 103 4.59 -10.20 -1.31
C VAL A 103 4.71 -11.59 -1.94
N ALA A 104 5.82 -11.89 -2.61
CA ALA A 104 6.06 -13.18 -3.24
C ALA A 104 6.43 -14.28 -2.23
N TYR A 105 6.87 -13.92 -1.03
CA TYR A 105 7.32 -14.86 -0.02
C TYR A 105 6.13 -15.42 0.79
N ASP A 106 5.84 -16.70 0.57
CA ASP A 106 4.72 -17.44 1.15
C ASP A 106 4.73 -17.48 2.69
N LYS A 107 5.90 -17.43 3.32
CA LYS A 107 6.00 -17.35 4.79
C LYS A 107 5.45 -16.03 5.34
N CYS A 108 5.44 -14.97 4.53
CA CYS A 108 5.08 -13.63 4.96
C CYS A 108 3.67 -13.26 4.55
N VAL A 109 3.36 -13.57 3.30
CA VAL A 109 2.01 -13.47 2.76
C VAL A 109 1.55 -14.89 2.42
N PRO A 110 0.80 -15.58 3.31
CA PRO A 110 0.45 -16.99 3.16
C PRO A 110 -0.68 -17.20 2.13
N THR A 111 -0.46 -16.74 0.91
CA THR A 111 -1.36 -16.88 -0.24
C THR A 111 -0.55 -16.85 -1.54
N ASN A 112 -1.11 -17.37 -2.62
CA ASN A 112 -0.43 -17.36 -3.91
C ASN A 112 -0.55 -15.99 -4.60
N MET A 113 0.50 -15.18 -4.48
CA MET A 113 0.57 -13.86 -5.10
C MET A 113 1.19 -13.85 -6.50
N LYS A 114 1.71 -14.98 -7.01
CA LYS A 114 2.47 -15.05 -8.28
C LYS A 114 1.71 -14.46 -9.46
N LYS A 115 0.39 -14.68 -9.54
CA LYS A 115 -0.48 -14.15 -10.60
C LYS A 115 -0.57 -12.60 -10.58
N TYR A 116 -0.40 -11.98 -9.42
CA TYR A 116 -0.58 -10.54 -9.23
C TYR A 116 0.73 -9.75 -9.28
N LEU A 117 1.89 -10.42 -9.13
CA LEU A 117 3.22 -9.77 -9.15
C LEU A 117 3.45 -8.86 -10.37
N PRO A 118 3.07 -9.22 -11.62
CA PRO A 118 3.26 -8.32 -12.76
C PRO A 118 2.49 -7.00 -12.62
N LYS A 119 1.28 -7.03 -12.05
CA LYS A 119 0.48 -5.82 -11.81
C LYS A 119 1.05 -4.97 -10.68
N LEU A 120 1.47 -5.61 -9.58
CA LEU A 120 2.11 -4.90 -8.46
C LEU A 120 3.42 -4.23 -8.93
N LYS A 121 4.19 -4.92 -9.78
CA LYS A 121 5.42 -4.38 -10.38
C LYS A 121 5.13 -3.20 -11.30
N ALA A 122 4.11 -3.31 -12.16
CA ALA A 122 3.69 -2.23 -13.04
C ALA A 122 3.17 -1.01 -12.26
N ALA A 123 2.55 -1.24 -11.10
CA ALA A 123 2.07 -0.19 -10.21
C ALA A 123 3.19 0.47 -9.37
N ASN A 124 4.42 -0.06 -9.40
CA ASN A 124 5.57 0.45 -8.66
C ASN A 124 5.27 0.68 -7.16
N LEU A 125 4.60 -0.29 -6.53
CA LEU A 125 4.13 -0.17 -5.15
C LEU A 125 5.29 -0.26 -4.17
N ASN A 126 5.50 0.81 -3.39
CA ASN A 126 6.41 0.81 -2.25
C ASN A 126 5.66 0.57 -0.93
N GLY A 127 6.38 0.57 0.19
CA GLY A 127 5.83 0.40 1.52
C GLY A 127 4.67 1.35 1.83
N LEU A 128 4.82 2.64 1.50
CA LEU A 128 3.79 3.66 1.71
C LEU A 128 2.53 3.36 0.88
N ALA A 129 2.69 2.91 -0.35
CA ALA A 129 1.56 2.53 -1.20
C ALA A 129 0.78 1.33 -0.61
N LEU A 130 1.46 0.37 0.04
CA LEU A 130 0.81 -0.75 0.73
C LEU A 130 -0.08 -0.28 1.90
N TRP A 131 0.34 0.74 2.65
CA TRP A 131 -0.52 1.34 3.68
C TRP A 131 -1.79 1.93 3.09
N GLU A 132 -1.66 2.71 2.01
CA GLU A 132 -2.79 3.34 1.34
C GLU A 132 -3.80 2.33 0.79
N ILE A 133 -3.32 1.31 0.08
CA ILE A 133 -4.21 0.34 -0.59
C ILE A 133 -4.63 -0.81 0.32
N GLY A 134 -3.88 -1.13 1.37
CA GLY A 134 -4.10 -2.30 2.22
C GLY A 134 -4.81 -1.97 3.53
N VAL A 135 -4.45 -0.85 4.17
CA VAL A 135 -4.99 -0.47 5.48
C VAL A 135 -6.02 0.65 5.33
N LYS A 136 -5.65 1.76 4.70
CA LYS A 136 -6.57 2.89 4.55
C LYS A 136 -7.73 2.52 3.64
N ASN A 137 -7.45 2.06 2.41
CA ASN A 137 -8.49 1.80 1.43
C ASN A 137 -8.34 0.42 0.75
N PRO A 138 -8.69 -0.68 1.46
CA PRO A 138 -8.60 -2.05 0.94
C PRO A 138 -9.42 -2.33 -0.33
N SER A 139 -10.32 -1.43 -0.72
CA SER A 139 -11.05 -1.53 -2.00
C SER A 139 -10.12 -1.39 -3.22
N LEU A 140 -9.02 -0.65 -3.08
CA LEU A 140 -8.05 -0.43 -4.15
C LEU A 140 -7.32 -1.71 -4.57
N LEU A 141 -7.22 -2.69 -3.66
CA LEU A 141 -6.73 -4.04 -4.01
C LEU A 141 -7.58 -4.70 -5.10
N ARG A 142 -8.90 -4.46 -5.08
CA ARG A 142 -9.81 -4.97 -6.11
C ARG A 142 -9.85 -4.03 -7.32
N THR A 143 -10.04 -2.73 -7.13
CA THR A 143 -10.30 -1.81 -8.25
C THR A 143 -9.05 -1.51 -9.06
N GLU A 144 -7.92 -1.26 -8.38
CA GLU A 144 -6.66 -0.88 -9.02
C GLU A 144 -5.78 -2.10 -9.28
N MET A 145 -5.54 -2.92 -8.24
CA MET A 145 -4.63 -4.06 -8.37
C MET A 145 -5.28 -5.29 -9.01
N LYS A 146 -6.61 -5.26 -9.21
CA LYS A 146 -7.39 -6.36 -9.80
C LYS A 146 -7.15 -7.70 -9.09
N ILE A 147 -7.04 -7.66 -7.76
CA ILE A 147 -7.02 -8.83 -6.91
C ILE A 147 -8.48 -9.18 -6.62
N ASP A 148 -9.10 -9.92 -7.55
CA ASP A 148 -10.54 -10.20 -7.52
C ASP A 148 -10.94 -11.19 -6.42
N LEU A 149 -10.02 -12.06 -6.04
CA LEU A 149 -10.22 -13.07 -5.00
C LEU A 149 -10.23 -12.44 -3.60
N ALA A 150 -11.37 -12.52 -2.92
CA ALA A 150 -11.57 -11.92 -1.61
C ALA A 150 -10.61 -12.47 -0.54
N ASN A 151 -10.38 -13.79 -0.54
CA ASN A 151 -9.42 -14.44 0.36
C ASN A 151 -7.99 -13.92 0.16
N VAL A 152 -7.56 -13.67 -1.08
CA VAL A 152 -6.23 -13.12 -1.36
C VAL A 152 -6.11 -11.70 -0.81
N ARG A 153 -7.12 -10.85 -1.02
CA ARG A 153 -7.12 -9.48 -0.46
C ARG A 153 -7.06 -9.52 1.06
N ARG A 154 -7.91 -10.32 1.70
CA ARG A 154 -7.93 -10.55 3.14
C ARG A 154 -6.55 -10.93 3.68
N THR A 155 -5.94 -11.97 3.10
CA THR A 155 -4.63 -12.45 3.55
C THR A 155 -3.54 -11.39 3.39
N LEU A 156 -3.59 -10.62 2.30
CA LEU A 156 -2.63 -9.53 2.10
C LEU A 156 -2.79 -8.42 3.15
N VAL A 157 -4.02 -8.00 3.45
CA VAL A 157 -4.29 -7.00 4.51
C VAL A 157 -3.84 -7.51 5.88
N GLN A 158 -4.15 -8.77 6.21
CA GLN A 158 -3.68 -9.40 7.45
C GLN A 158 -2.15 -9.46 7.54
N ALA A 159 -1.47 -9.77 6.43
CA ALA A 159 -0.02 -9.78 6.38
C ALA A 159 0.56 -8.38 6.65
N ILE A 160 0.02 -7.35 6.01
CA ILE A 160 0.41 -5.95 6.24
C ILE A 160 0.27 -5.58 7.73
N CYS A 161 -0.85 -5.93 8.34
CA CYS A 161 -1.13 -5.61 9.72
C CYS A 161 -0.18 -6.31 10.69
N ARG A 162 0.12 -7.59 10.47
CA ARG A 162 1.13 -8.30 11.25
C ARG A 162 2.51 -7.66 11.15
N GLU A 163 2.92 -7.17 9.97
CA GLU A 163 4.20 -6.45 9.82
C GLU A 163 4.22 -5.15 10.64
N ILE A 164 3.11 -4.41 10.67
CA ILE A 164 3.00 -3.17 11.45
C ILE A 164 3.10 -3.43 12.95
N GLU A 165 2.56 -4.56 13.40
CA GLU A 165 2.61 -5.03 14.79
C GLU A 165 3.95 -5.69 15.15
N GLY A 166 4.87 -5.85 14.19
CA GLY A 166 6.15 -6.54 14.40
C GLY A 166 6.03 -8.05 14.53
N LEU A 167 4.87 -8.62 14.21
CA LEU A 167 4.57 -10.06 14.18
C LEU A 167 4.78 -10.69 12.80
N GLY A 168 5.22 -9.90 11.83
CA GLY A 168 5.46 -10.31 10.46
C GLY A 168 6.88 -10.85 10.22
N CYS A 169 7.19 -11.08 8.96
CA CYS A 169 8.48 -11.57 8.51
C CYS A 169 9.56 -10.49 8.41
N LEU A 170 9.16 -9.23 8.23
CA LEU A 170 10.09 -8.10 8.16
C LEU A 170 10.49 -7.68 9.56
N GLY A 171 10.78 -8.67 10.43
CA GLY A 171 11.18 -8.50 11.82
C GLY A 171 12.26 -7.42 11.99
N PRO A 172 12.58 -7.01 13.23
CA PRO A 172 13.53 -5.93 13.46
C PRO A 172 14.77 -6.17 12.59
N PRO A 173 15.36 -5.11 11.98
CA PRO A 173 16.54 -5.29 11.16
C PRO A 173 17.48 -6.16 11.95
N VAL A 174 17.77 -7.37 11.44
CA VAL A 174 18.82 -8.18 12.02
C VAL A 174 20.00 -7.23 11.99
N SER A 175 20.44 -6.75 13.16
CA SER A 175 21.66 -5.96 13.19
C SER A 175 22.67 -6.83 12.48
N THR A 176 23.44 -6.24 11.59
CA THR A 176 24.48 -6.88 10.79
C THR A 176 25.56 -7.58 11.63
N ASP A 177 25.35 -7.77 12.93
CA ASP A 177 26.24 -8.41 13.90
C ASP A 177 26.14 -9.95 13.91
N LEU A 178 25.22 -10.56 13.16
CA LEU A 178 25.10 -12.03 13.06
C LEU A 178 25.50 -12.64 11.70
N VAL A 179 26.30 -11.92 10.90
CA VAL A 179 27.00 -12.50 9.73
C VAL A 179 28.45 -12.89 10.07
N GLN A 180 28.87 -12.80 11.34
CA GLN A 180 30.25 -13.08 11.75
C GLN A 180 30.44 -14.26 12.72
N LEU A 181 29.54 -15.25 12.69
CA LEU A 181 29.71 -16.53 13.40
C LEU A 181 29.62 -17.76 12.47
N GLY A 182 30.09 -17.62 11.22
CA GLY A 182 30.07 -18.71 10.24
C GLY A 182 31.39 -18.99 9.51
N ALA A 183 32.49 -18.33 9.89
CA ALA A 183 33.80 -18.54 9.26
C ALA A 183 34.92 -18.58 10.30
N GLY A 184 35.16 -19.74 10.89
CA GLY A 184 36.31 -19.96 11.76
C GLY A 184 36.27 -21.30 12.46
N GLY A 185 36.88 -22.32 11.87
CA GLY A 185 37.13 -23.59 12.58
C GLY A 185 37.25 -24.82 11.69
N ASN A 186 38.18 -24.82 10.73
CA ASN A 186 38.66 -26.06 10.12
C ASN A 186 40.06 -26.37 10.66
N GLY A 187 40.19 -27.55 11.28
CA GLY A 187 41.41 -28.38 11.23
C GLY A 187 42.45 -28.18 12.32
N GLY A 188 42.38 -29.00 13.36
CA GLY A 188 43.49 -29.25 14.28
C GLY A 188 43.18 -30.42 15.22
N GLY A 189 43.57 -31.63 14.82
CA GLY A 189 43.42 -32.87 15.57
C GLY A 189 43.71 -34.07 14.70
#